data_AF-A0A831PHV8-F1
#
_entry.id   AF-A0A831PHV8-F1
#
_cell.length_a   1.000
_cell.length_b   1.000
_cell.length_c   1.000
_cell.angle_alpha   90.00
_cell.angle_beta   90.00
_cell.angle_gamma   90.00
#
_symmetry.space_group_name_H-M   'P 1'
#
loop_
_entity.id
_entity.type
_entity.pdbx_description
1 polymer ?
#
loop_
_entity_poly.entity_id
_entity_poly.type
_entity_poly.pdbx_seq_one_letter_code
_entity_poly.pdbx_strand_id
1 'polypeptide(L)'
;MFWEQLANSDLNLEGLLENINSQIVNPIILLLMGAGLIVFLYGLVEMIQGADNEEARKKGQQHMVWGIIGLFIMVAVFGIINVIISTISAISG
;
A
#
# COMPACT_ATOMS: atom_id res chain seq x y z
N MET A 1 4.37 -3.78 -12.30
CA MET A 1 4.39 -4.35 -10.94
C MET A 1 3.62 -3.54 -9.88
N PHE A 2 3.41 -2.23 -9.99
CA PHE A 2 2.60 -1.46 -9.01
C PHE A 2 1.29 -0.94 -9.65
N TRP A 3 0.39 -1.82 -10.11
CA TRP A 3 -0.80 -1.45 -10.92
C TRP A 3 -0.45 -0.92 -12.32
N GLU A 4 0.37 -1.68 -13.04
CA GLU A 4 0.62 -1.44 -14.47
C GLU A 4 -0.70 -1.22 -15.20
N GLN A 5 -0.88 0.01 -15.68
CA GLN A 5 -1.59 0.35 -16.92
C GLN A 5 -2.81 -0.53 -17.21
N LEU A 6 -3.95 -0.13 -16.65
CA LEU A 6 -5.27 -0.42 -17.22
C LEU A 6 -5.50 0.39 -18.52
N ALA A 7 -4.48 0.41 -19.38
CA ALA A 7 -4.56 0.97 -20.71
C ALA A 7 -5.00 -0.17 -21.64
N ASN A 8 -6.28 -0.18 -22.00
CA ASN A 8 -6.65 -0.41 -23.40
C ASN A 8 -7.95 0.32 -23.71
N SER A 9 -7.91 0.95 -24.88
CA SER A 9 -8.72 2.02 -25.45
C SER A 9 -10.22 1.74 -25.52
N ASP A 10 -11.04 2.73 -25.17
CA ASP A 10 -11.76 3.59 -26.13
C ASP A 10 -12.11 5.01 -25.62
N LEU A 11 -12.22 5.97 -26.55
CA LEU A 11 -12.38 7.40 -26.29
C LEU A 11 -13.77 7.76 -25.70
N ASN A 12 -13.84 8.03 -24.38
CA ASN A 12 -14.42 9.24 -23.75
C ASN A 12 -14.70 9.13 -22.22
N LEU A 13 -14.65 7.94 -21.62
CA LEU A 13 -14.75 7.76 -20.15
C LEU A 13 -13.53 7.03 -19.58
N GLU A 14 -13.01 6.08 -20.34
CA GLU A 14 -11.84 5.29 -19.95
C GLU A 14 -10.57 6.16 -19.89
N GLY A 15 -10.40 7.11 -20.81
CA GLY A 15 -9.29 8.07 -20.75
C GLY A 15 -9.34 9.00 -19.52
N LEU A 16 -10.52 9.29 -18.96
CA LEU A 16 -10.63 10.05 -17.70
C LEU A 16 -10.24 9.16 -16.51
N LEU A 17 -10.70 7.92 -16.50
CA LEU A 17 -10.35 6.94 -15.46
C LEU A 17 -8.86 6.61 -15.47
N GLU A 18 -8.24 6.53 -16.65
CA GLU A 18 -6.79 6.31 -16.80
C GLU A 18 -5.97 7.49 -16.29
N ASN A 19 -6.39 8.73 -16.60
CA ASN A 19 -5.75 9.92 -16.07
C ASN A 19 -5.86 10.01 -14.54
N ILE A 20 -7.04 9.71 -13.97
CA ILE A 20 -7.22 9.67 -12.52
C ILE A 20 -6.34 8.57 -11.89
N ASN A 21 -6.33 7.38 -12.49
CA ASN A 21 -5.55 6.26 -11.96
C ASN A 21 -4.04 6.57 -11.98
N SER A 22 -3.53 7.07 -13.11
CA SER A 22 -2.10 7.33 -13.29
C SER A 22 -1.60 8.55 -12.50
N GLN A 23 -2.40 9.62 -12.42
CA GLN A 23 -1.96 10.88 -11.82
C GLN A 23 -2.33 11.01 -10.33
N ILE A 24 -3.33 10.27 -9.85
CA ILE A 24 -3.83 10.41 -8.47
C ILE A 24 -3.65 9.11 -7.70
N VAL A 25 -4.26 8.02 -8.16
CA VAL A 25 -4.29 6.75 -7.41
C VAL A 25 -2.89 6.18 -7.24
N ASN A 26 -2.13 6.08 -8.33
CA ASN A 26 -0.80 5.49 -8.34
C ASN A 26 0.17 6.28 -7.41
N PRO A 27 0.30 7.61 -7.50
CA PRO A 27 1.11 8.38 -6.56
C PRO A 27 0.65 8.27 -5.10
N ILE A 28 -0.65 8.26 -4.82
CA ILE A 28 -1.18 8.14 -3.45
C ILE A 28 -0.80 6.81 -2.84
N ILE A 29 -0.95 5.69 -3.56
CA ILE A 29 -0.58 4.38 -3.02
C ILE A 29 0.93 4.35 -2.72
N LEU A 30 1.77 4.97 -3.56
CA LEU A 30 3.23 5.02 -3.35
C LEU A 30 3.56 5.82 -2.10
N LEU A 31 2.88 6.96 -1.93
CA LEU A 31 2.99 7.79 -0.73
C LEU A 31 2.52 7.05 0.52
N LEU A 32 1.41 6.30 0.46
CA LEU A 32 0.91 5.52 1.59
C LEU A 32 1.85 4.38 1.97
N MET A 33 2.47 3.71 0.99
CA MET A 33 3.49 2.70 1.24
C MET A 33 4.72 3.32 1.93
N GLY A 34 5.21 4.45 1.42
CA GLY A 34 6.31 5.19 2.03
C GLY A 34 5.97 5.70 3.44
N ALA A 35 4.77 6.23 3.64
CA ALA A 35 4.28 6.69 4.93
C ALA A 35 4.16 5.53 5.93
N GLY A 36 3.62 4.38 5.52
CA GLY A 36 3.54 3.18 6.35
C GLY A 36 4.92 2.71 6.81
N LEU A 37 5.91 2.71 5.91
CA LEU A 37 7.30 2.39 6.25
C LEU A 37 7.90 3.42 7.23
N ILE A 38 7.65 4.72 7.01
CA ILE A 38 8.12 5.77 7.91
C ILE A 38 7.51 5.62 9.30
N VAL A 39 6.21 5.37 9.41
CA VAL A 39 5.52 5.17 10.70
C VAL A 39 6.06 3.93 11.41
N PHE A 40 6.32 2.85 10.67
CA PHE A 40 6.95 1.65 11.21
C PHE A 40 8.35 1.95 11.77
N LEU A 41 9.20 2.63 10.99
CA LEU A 41 10.55 3.00 11.41
C LEU A 41 10.54 3.99 12.58
N TYR A 42 9.61 4.94 12.60
CA TYR A 42 9.41 5.85 13.71
C TYR A 42 9.06 5.10 15.00
N GLY A 43 8.12 4.16 14.93
CA GLY A 43 7.79 3.30 16.06
C GLY A 43 8.96 2.45 16.55
N LEU A 44 9.79 1.95 15.63
CA LEU A 44 11.01 1.20 15.97
C LEU A 44 12.01 2.08 16.74
N VAL A 45 12.24 3.32 16.27
CA VAL A 45 13.12 4.27 16.93
C VAL A 45 12.58 4.65 18.31
N GLU A 46 11.28 4.93 18.44
CA GLU A 46 10.64 5.25 19.72
C GLU A 46 10.70 4.07 20.71
N MET A 47 10.55 2.83 20.22
CA MET A 47 10.70 1.63 21.04
C MET A 47 12.12 1.46 21.57
N ILE A 48 13.14 1.74 20.75
CA ILE A 48 14.56 1.64 21.15
C ILE A 48 14.94 2.76 22.11
N GLN A 49 14.54 4.00 21.83
CA GLN A 49 14.83 5.15 22.70
C GLN A 49 14.10 5.07 24.05
N GLY A 50 12.89 4.52 24.05
CA GLY A 50 12.06 4.31 25.23
C GLY A 50 12.34 2.99 25.95
N ALA A 51 13.45 2.29 25.69
CA ALA A 51 13.68 0.93 26.22
C ALA A 51 13.60 0.84 27.76
N ASP A 52 14.03 1.90 28.46
CA ASP A 52 14.03 1.97 29.93
C ASP A 52 12.68 2.43 30.52
N ASN A 53 11.72 2.86 29.68
CA ASN A 53 10.39 3.30 30.08
C ASN A 53 9.32 2.41 29.42
N GLU A 54 8.63 1.63 30.24
CA GLU A 54 7.63 0.67 29.76
C GLU A 54 6.48 1.31 28.97
N GLU A 55 6.09 2.54 29.30
CA GLU A 55 5.04 3.29 28.60
C GLU A 55 5.51 3.76 27.22
N ALA A 56 6.72 4.33 27.14
CA ALA A 56 7.33 4.74 25.87
C ALA A 56 7.56 3.54 24.93
N ARG A 57 7.99 2.40 25.49
CA ARG A 57 8.14 1.15 24.74
C ARG A 57 6.81 0.65 24.16
N LYS A 58 5.73 0.67 24.94
CA LYS A 58 4.38 0.27 24.48
C LYS A 58 3.89 1.19 23.35
N LYS A 59 4.16 2.49 23.45
CA LYS A 59 3.79 3.46 22.41
C LYS A 59 4.55 3.25 21.11
N GLY A 60 5.87 3.02 21.17
CA GLY A 60 6.67 2.66 20.00
C GLY A 60 6.18 1.38 19.31
N GLN A 61 5.84 0.35 20.09
CA GLN A 61 5.23 -0.88 19.57
C GLN A 61 3.90 -0.63 18.86
N GLN A 62 3.04 0.23 19.41
CA GLN A 62 1.78 0.59 18.75
C GLN A 62 2.02 1.26 17.39
N HIS A 63 2.96 2.20 17.29
CA HIS A 63 3.31 2.81 16.01
C HIS A 63 3.89 1.81 15.00
N MET A 64 4.71 0.86 15.45
CA MET A 64 5.16 -0.24 14.59
C MET A 64 3.98 -1.06 14.05
N VAL A 65 3.02 -1.42 14.90
CA VAL A 65 1.84 -2.20 14.50
C VAL A 65 1.00 -1.43 13.47
N TRP A 66 0.77 -0.13 13.68
CA TRP A 66 0.07 0.71 12.69
C TRP A 66 0.79 0.76 11.34
N GLY A 67 2.12 0.87 11.35
CA GLY A 67 2.93 0.79 10.13
C GLY A 67 2.83 -0.57 9.44
N ILE A 68 2.92 -1.67 10.20
CA ILE A 68 2.79 -3.04 9.67
C ILE A 68 1.40 -3.27 9.07
N ILE A 69 0.33 -2.83 9.73
CA ILE A 69 -1.04 -2.96 9.19
C ILE A 69 -1.15 -2.23 7.85
N GLY A 70 -0.61 -1.01 7.76
CA GLY A 70 -0.58 -0.25 6.50
C GLY A 70 0.16 -0.99 5.39
N LEU A 71 1.35 -1.51 5.68
CA LEU A 71 2.15 -2.28 4.73
C LEU A 71 1.48 -3.61 4.34
N PHE A 72 0.86 -4.30 5.30
CA PHE A 72 0.16 -5.56 5.08
C PHE A 72 -1.02 -5.38 4.12
N ILE A 73 -1.82 -4.31 4.30
CA ILE A 73 -2.94 -4.01 3.39
C ILE A 73 -2.42 -3.84 1.95
N MET A 74 -1.32 -3.12 1.76
CA MET A 74 -0.74 -2.93 0.42
C MET A 74 -0.35 -4.24 -0.24
N VAL A 75 0.32 -5.13 0.51
CA VAL A 75 0.71 -6.46 0.01
C VAL A 75 -0.52 -7.34 -0.25
N ALA A 76 -1.51 -7.30 0.63
CA ALA A 76 -2.74 -8.09 0.52
C ALA A 76 -3.54 -7.69 -0.73
N VAL A 77 -3.72 -6.39 -0.99
CA VAL A 77 -4.43 -5.89 -2.16
C VAL A 77 -3.72 -6.32 -3.45
N PHE A 78 -2.39 -6.25 -3.49
CA PHE A 78 -1.59 -6.76 -4.62
C PHE A 78 -1.79 -8.25 -4.86
N GLY A 79 -1.75 -9.07 -3.80
CA GLY A 79 -1.99 -10.50 -3.91
C GLY A 79 -3.39 -10.82 -4.44
N ILE A 80 -4.41 -10.16 -3.91
CA ILE A 80 -5.82 -10.37 -4.31
C ILE A 80 -6.03 -10.03 -5.79
N ILE A 81 -5.55 -8.86 -6.24
CA ILE A 81 -5.72 -8.43 -7.63
C ILE A 81 -5.02 -9.39 -8.60
N ASN A 82 -3.81 -9.86 -8.27
CA ASN A 82 -3.11 -10.83 -9.11
C ASN A 82 -3.86 -12.16 -9.22
N VAL A 83 -4.46 -12.64 -8.12
CA VAL A 83 -5.28 -13.86 -8.14
C VAL A 83 -6.52 -13.65 -9.02
N ILE A 84 -7.17 -12.50 -8.93
CA ILE A 84 -8.35 -12.18 -9.75
C ILE A 84 -7.97 -12.13 -11.23
N ILE A 85 -6.91 -11.38 -11.60
CA ILE A 85 -6.45 -11.27 -12.99
C ILE A 85 -6.05 -12.63 -13.54
N SER A 86 -5.29 -13.42 -12.78
CA SER A 86 -4.90 -14.77 -13.17
C SER A 86 -6.10 -15.69 -13.38
N THR A 87 -7.14 -15.54 -12.56
CA THR A 87 -8.36 -16.36 -12.68
C THR A 87 -9.18 -15.96 -13.90
N ILE A 88 -9.38 -14.65 -14.12
CA ILE A 88 -10.10 -14.14 -15.29
C ILE A 88 -9.38 -14.53 -16.58
N SER A 89 -8.07 -14.33 -16.64
CA SER A 89 -7.25 -14.67 -17.81
C SER A 89 -7.28 -16.18 -18.13
N ALA A 90 -7.42 -17.04 -17.11
CA ALA A 90 -7.50 -18.48 -17.29
C ALA A 90 -8.86 -18.95 -17.81
N ILE A 91 -9.93 -18.18 -17.61
CA ILE A 91 -11.30 -18.51 -18.04
C ILE A 91 -11.64 -17.86 -19.39
N SER A 92 -10.99 -16.74 -19.74
CA SER A 92 -11.22 -16.01 -20.99
C SER A 92 -10.43 -16.52 -22.20
N GLY A 93 -9.49 -17.45 -22.00
CA GLY A 93 -8.76 -18.16 -23.06
C GLY A 93 -9.38 -19.52 -23.32
#